data_AF-A0AAU1F4W2-F1
#
_entry.id   AF-A0AAU1F4W2-F1
#
_cell.length_a   1.000
_cell.length_b   1.000
_cell.length_c   1.000
_cell.angle_alpha   90.00
_cell.angle_beta   90.00
_cell.angle_gamma   90.00
#
_symmetry.space_group_name_H-M   'P 1'
#
loop_
_entity.id
_entity.type
_entity.pdbx_description
1 polymer ?
#
loop_
_entity_poly.entity_id
_entity_poly.type
_entity_poly.pdbx_seq_one_letter_code
_entity_poly.pdbx_strand_id
1 'polypeptide(L)'
;MDMSSREIRMPLGEAVAVLQDLNEFVVSLDRLGSRQASGTADDRTVGKFIADWNVARRLAHARGVIGAALDEQLSGEEIAELDALCDQGHFYGTDRATSTPTDQSS
;
A
#
# COMPACT_ATOMS: atom_id res chain seq x y z
N MET A 1 -21.25 -10.13 -7.35
CA MET A 1 -21.92 -9.02 -8.08
C MET A 1 -20.91 -8.41 -9.04
N ASP A 2 -21.34 -7.82 -10.16
CA ASP A 2 -20.41 -7.08 -11.03
C ASP A 2 -20.08 -5.72 -10.38
N MET A 3 -19.00 -5.68 -9.59
CA MET A 3 -18.48 -4.45 -8.98
C MET A 3 -17.87 -3.50 -10.03
N SER A 4 -17.65 -3.96 -11.27
CA SER A 4 -16.87 -3.24 -12.28
C SER A 4 -17.49 -1.93 -12.76
N SER A 5 -18.81 -1.74 -12.56
CA SER A 5 -19.55 -0.58 -13.09
C SER A 5 -20.09 0.36 -12.00
N ARG A 6 -19.82 0.11 -10.72
CA ARG A 6 -20.39 0.87 -9.60
C ARG A 6 -19.51 2.07 -9.25
N GLU A 7 -20.11 3.25 -9.16
CA GLU A 7 -19.43 4.45 -8.69
C GLU A 7 -19.40 4.50 -7.16
N ILE A 8 -18.24 4.82 -6.60
CA ILE A 8 -18.05 5.09 -5.17
C ILE A 8 -17.95 6.60 -4.99
N ARG A 9 -18.79 7.17 -4.14
CA ARG A 9 -18.78 8.59 -3.81
C ARG A 9 -17.92 8.85 -2.57
N MET A 10 -17.14 9.93 -2.61
CA MET A 10 -16.41 10.44 -1.46
C MET A 10 -16.30 11.97 -1.54
N PRO A 11 -16.08 12.66 -0.41
CA PRO A 11 -15.86 14.11 -0.42
C PRO A 11 -14.70 14.48 -1.33
N LEU A 12 -14.92 15.44 -2.25
CA LEU A 12 -13.89 15.86 -3.21
C LEU A 12 -12.60 16.33 -2.52
N GLY A 13 -12.71 17.01 -1.38
CA GLY A 13 -11.54 17.46 -0.62
C GLY A 13 -10.68 16.30 -0.13
N GLU A 14 -11.29 15.21 0.30
CA GLU A 14 -10.58 14.00 0.74
C GLU A 14 -9.96 13.26 -0.45
N ALA A 15 -10.70 13.14 -1.55
CA ALA A 15 -10.17 12.56 -2.80
C ALA A 15 -8.93 13.33 -3.29
N VAL A 16 -8.99 14.66 -3.28
CA VAL A 16 -7.87 15.53 -3.69
C VAL A 16 -6.68 15.36 -2.74
N ALA A 17 -6.90 15.34 -1.42
CA ALA A 17 -5.84 15.16 -0.44
C ALA A 17 -5.15 13.80 -0.60
N VAL A 18 -5.92 12.72 -0.77
CA VAL A 18 -5.38 11.39 -1.04
C VAL A 18 -4.59 11.36 -2.34
N LEU A 19 -5.12 11.95 -3.42
CA LEU A 19 -4.42 11.98 -4.70
C LEU A 19 -3.11 12.77 -4.63
N GLN A 20 -3.06 13.89 -3.90
CA GLN A 20 -1.85 14.66 -3.68
C GLN A 20 -0.78 13.85 -2.96
N ASP A 21 -1.15 13.18 -1.86
CA ASP A 21 -0.26 12.31 -1.10
C ASP A 21 0.28 11.16 -1.97
N LEU A 22 -0.59 10.46 -2.69
CA LEU A 22 -0.20 9.36 -3.56
C LEU A 22 0.73 9.82 -4.69
N ASN A 23 0.45 10.95 -5.34
CA ASN A 23 1.30 11.49 -6.39
C ASN A 23 2.69 11.86 -5.86
N GLU A 24 2.76 12.51 -4.69
CA GLU A 24 4.02 12.85 -4.04
C GLU A 24 4.86 11.61 -3.75
N PHE A 25 4.24 10.51 -3.29
CA PHE A 25 4.94 9.27 -3.02
C PHE A 25 5.41 8.56 -4.29
N VAL A 26 4.56 8.45 -5.30
CA VAL A 26 4.92 7.81 -6.57
C VAL A 26 6.12 8.52 -7.22
N VAL A 27 6.07 9.84 -7.32
CA VAL A 27 7.16 10.63 -7.93
C VAL A 27 8.44 10.54 -7.09
N SER A 28 8.33 10.57 -5.76
CA SER A 28 9.50 10.49 -4.89
C SER A 28 10.15 9.11 -4.92
N LEU A 29 9.35 8.04 -4.91
CA LEU A 29 9.83 6.67 -4.97
C LEU A 29 10.47 6.36 -6.33
N ASP A 30 9.93 6.85 -7.44
CA ASP A 30 10.54 6.73 -8.77
C ASP A 30 11.94 7.37 -8.82
N ARG A 31 12.06 8.59 -8.30
CA ARG A 31 13.35 9.31 -8.20
C ARG A 31 14.32 8.61 -7.27
N LEU A 32 13.87 8.11 -6.13
CA LEU A 32 14.70 7.37 -5.19
C LEU A 32 15.18 6.05 -5.79
N GLY A 33 14.31 5.30 -6.45
CA GLY A 33 14.66 4.05 -7.15
C GLY A 33 15.68 4.29 -8.25
N SER A 34 15.50 5.34 -9.06
CA SER A 34 16.48 5.76 -10.07
C SER A 34 17.84 6.13 -9.45
N ARG A 35 17.84 6.78 -8.29
CA ARG A 35 19.06 7.11 -7.54
C ARG A 35 19.73 5.87 -6.93
N GLN A 36 18.97 4.90 -6.44
CA GLN A 36 19.50 3.61 -5.98
C GLN A 36 20.17 2.86 -7.13
N ALA A 37 19.51 2.79 -8.29
CA ALA A 37 20.07 2.14 -9.49
C ALA A 37 21.38 2.79 -9.99
N SER A 38 21.53 4.11 -9.81
CA SER A 38 22.77 4.85 -10.12
C SER A 38 23.80 4.89 -8.98
N GLY A 39 23.52 4.26 -7.84
CA GLY A 39 24.42 4.22 -6.68
C GLY A 39 24.49 5.54 -5.88
N THR A 40 23.55 6.46 -6.08
CA THR A 40 23.50 7.79 -5.44
C THR A 40 22.46 7.90 -4.31
N ALA A 41 21.74 6.81 -4.03
CA ALA A 41 20.88 6.63 -2.87
C ALA A 41 21.00 5.19 -2.36
N ASP A 42 20.77 5.01 -1.07
CA ASP A 42 20.83 3.73 -0.36
C ASP A 42 19.54 3.50 0.45
N ASP A 43 19.43 2.35 1.11
CA ASP A 43 18.27 2.00 1.95
C ASP A 43 18.03 3.03 3.07
N ARG A 44 19.10 3.64 3.58
CA ARG A 44 18.99 4.72 4.58
C ARG A 44 18.29 5.95 3.99
N THR A 45 18.58 6.29 2.74
CA THR A 45 17.95 7.42 2.06
C THR A 45 16.45 7.17 1.86
N VAL A 46 16.06 5.95 1.49
CA VAL A 46 14.64 5.56 1.39
C VAL A 46 13.97 5.58 2.76
N GLY A 47 14.61 5.00 3.78
CA GLY A 47 14.08 5.00 5.15
C GLY A 47 13.84 6.41 5.71
N LYS A 48 14.74 7.36 5.41
CA LYS A 48 14.55 8.77 5.77
C LYS A 48 13.36 9.39 5.05
N PHE A 49 13.18 9.13 3.76
CA PHE A 49 11.99 9.61 3.05
C PHE A 49 10.70 9.11 3.73
N ILE A 50 10.62 7.82 4.06
CA ILE A 50 9.45 7.25 4.73
C ILE A 50 9.20 7.91 6.10
N ALA A 51 10.24 8.08 6.90
CA ALA A 51 10.15 8.63 8.25
C ALA A 51 9.86 10.15 8.24
N ASP A 52 10.71 10.93 7.59
CA ASP A 52 10.67 12.40 7.62
C ASP A 52 9.38 12.93 6.98
N TRP A 53 8.86 12.23 5.96
CA TRP A 53 7.66 12.64 5.22
C TRP A 53 6.40 11.97 5.75
N ASN A 54 6.50 11.19 6.84
CA ASN A 54 5.39 10.48 7.48
C ASN A 54 4.57 9.64 6.49
N VAL A 55 5.24 8.97 5.55
CA VAL A 55 4.59 8.27 4.43
C VAL A 55 3.61 7.22 4.92
N ALA A 56 4.01 6.42 5.92
CA ALA A 56 3.14 5.38 6.49
C ALA A 56 1.84 5.95 7.09
N ARG A 57 1.92 7.07 7.82
CA ARG A 57 0.75 7.73 8.42
C ARG A 57 -0.20 8.27 7.35
N ARG A 58 0.35 8.88 6.29
CA ARG A 58 -0.42 9.44 5.18
C ARG A 58 -1.08 8.36 4.33
N LEU A 59 -0.39 7.24 4.08
CA LEU A 59 -0.99 6.06 3.44
C LEU A 59 -2.09 5.42 4.31
N ALA A 60 -1.89 5.34 5.62
CA ALA A 60 -2.92 4.83 6.54
C ALA A 60 -4.17 5.73 6.54
N HIS A 61 -3.98 7.05 6.50
CA HIS A 61 -5.08 8.00 6.34
C HIS A 61 -5.80 7.82 5.00
N ALA A 62 -5.07 7.71 3.89
CA ALA A 62 -5.65 7.47 2.57
C ALA A 62 -6.45 6.16 2.52
N ARG A 63 -5.92 5.08 3.09
CA ARG A 63 -6.65 3.81 3.25
C ARG A 63 -7.92 4.00 4.08
N GLY A 64 -7.86 4.76 5.17
CA GLY A 64 -9.01 5.04 6.03
C GLY A 64 -10.13 5.79 5.30
N VAL A 65 -9.78 6.83 4.54
CA VAL A 65 -10.74 7.60 3.73
C VAL A 65 -11.43 6.72 2.68
N ILE A 66 -10.64 5.95 1.92
CA ILE A 66 -11.17 5.06 0.89
C ILE A 66 -12.03 3.96 1.52
N GLY A 67 -11.55 3.36 2.61
CA GLY A 67 -12.27 2.32 3.35
C GLY A 67 -13.62 2.81 3.87
N ALA A 68 -13.67 3.98 4.50
CA ALA A 68 -14.92 4.56 4.98
C ALA A 68 -15.93 4.79 3.85
N ALA A 69 -15.47 5.32 2.70
CA ALA A 69 -16.35 5.50 1.54
C ALA A 69 -16.91 4.17 1.00
N LEU A 70 -16.11 3.09 1.05
CA LEU A 70 -16.53 1.75 0.65
C LEU A 70 -17.51 1.16 1.68
N ASP A 71 -17.22 1.23 2.98
CA ASP A 71 -18.07 0.71 4.05
C ASP A 71 -19.48 1.34 4.04
N GLU A 72 -19.59 2.61 3.67
CA GLU A 72 -20.89 3.30 3.55
C GLU A 72 -21.73 2.84 2.36
N GLN A 73 -21.10 2.27 1.32
CA GLN A 73 -21.74 2.00 0.03
C GLN A 73 -21.83 0.51 -0.32
N LEU A 74 -21.03 -0.32 0.34
CA LEU A 74 -20.99 -1.77 0.18
C LEU A 74 -21.83 -2.48 1.24
N SER A 75 -22.40 -3.61 0.84
CA SER A 75 -23.03 -4.56 1.77
C SER A 75 -21.97 -5.32 2.58
N GLY A 76 -22.38 -5.95 3.68
CA GLY A 76 -21.46 -6.75 4.50
C GLY A 76 -20.79 -7.91 3.75
N GLU A 77 -21.47 -8.50 2.76
CA GLU A 77 -20.88 -9.54 1.90
C GLU A 77 -19.79 -8.96 0.98
N GLU A 78 -20.06 -7.79 0.37
CA GLU A 78 -19.08 -7.08 -0.47
C GLU A 78 -17.86 -6.60 0.35
N ILE A 79 -18.06 -6.17 1.60
CA ILE A 79 -16.95 -5.79 2.50
C ILE A 79 -16.09 -7.02 2.82
N ALA A 80 -16.69 -8.17 3.14
CA ALA A 80 -15.95 -9.39 3.41
C ALA A 80 -15.18 -9.89 2.18
N GLU A 81 -15.74 -9.74 0.97
CA GLU A 81 -15.05 -10.02 -0.29
C GLU A 81 -13.85 -9.08 -0.48
N LEU A 82 -14.02 -7.77 -0.21
CA LEU A 82 -12.95 -6.78 -0.30
C LEU A 82 -11.81 -7.05 0.70
N ASP A 83 -12.13 -7.41 1.95
CA ASP A 83 -11.13 -7.77 2.96
C ASP A 83 -10.32 -8.99 2.51
N ALA A 84 -10.99 -10.03 1.98
CA ALA A 84 -10.32 -11.21 1.45
C ALA A 84 -9.40 -10.88 0.25
N LEU A 85 -9.74 -9.88 -0.56
CA LEU A 85 -8.86 -9.38 -1.63
C LEU A 85 -7.64 -8.63 -1.07
N CYS A 86 -7.83 -7.82 -0.03
CA CYS A 86 -6.73 -7.09 0.62
C CYS A 86 -5.73 -8.05 1.28
N ASP A 87 -6.21 -9.13 1.89
CA ASP A 87 -5.38 -10.14 2.56
C ASP A 87 -4.53 -10.98 1.59
N GLN A 88 -4.87 -10.99 0.29
CA GLN A 88 -4.09 -11.64 -0.76
C GLN A 88 -2.89 -10.80 -1.23
N GLY A 89 -2.68 -9.61 -0.65
CA GLY A 89 -1.58 -8.72 -1.01
C GLY A 89 -0.19 -9.33 -0.76
N HIS A 90 0.80 -8.82 -1.48
CA HIS A 90 2.21 -9.13 -1.22
C HIS A 90 2.74 -8.24 -0.09
N PHE A 91 2.97 -8.83 1.08
CA PHE A 91 3.51 -8.13 2.25
C PHE A 91 5.01 -8.35 2.39
N TYR A 92 5.74 -7.26 2.66
CA TYR A 92 7.18 -7.34 2.88
C TYR A 92 7.48 -7.88 4.30
N GLY A 93 8.47 -8.77 4.42
CA GLY A 93 8.89 -9.33 5.71
C GLY A 93 8.04 -10.48 6.24
N THR A 94 7.09 -10.99 5.45
CA THR A 94 6.24 -12.14 5.82
C THR A 94 6.73 -13.48 5.24
N ASP A 95 7.92 -13.53 4.64
CA ASP A 95 8.60 -14.80 4.34
C ASP A 95 8.89 -15.50 5.67
N ARG A 96 7.96 -16.37 6.09
CA ARG A 96 8.27 -17.45 7.03
C ARG A 96 9.43 -18.20 6.40
N ALA A 97 10.57 -18.19 7.07
CA ALA A 97 11.67 -19.10 6.83
C ALA A 97 11.11 -20.51 6.59
N THR A 98 10.96 -20.90 5.32
CA THR A 98 10.77 -22.28 4.93
C THR A 98 12.08 -22.95 5.29
N SER A 99 12.03 -23.63 6.42
CA SER A 99 13.16 -24.36 7.00
C SER A 99 13.82 -25.18 5.91
N THR A 100 15.09 -24.92 5.67
CA THR A 100 15.93 -25.77 4.82
C THR A 100 15.87 -27.18 5.42
N PRO A 101 15.43 -28.22 4.69
CA PRO A 101 15.66 -29.59 5.13
C PRO A 101 17.18 -29.76 5.10
N THR A 102 17.79 -29.84 6.28
CA THR A 102 19.19 -30.23 6.40
C THR A 102 19.32 -31.62 5.78
N ASP A 103 20.04 -31.67 4.67
CA ASP A 103 20.62 -32.85 4.08
C ASP A 103 21.39 -33.63 5.16
N GLN A 104 20.83 -34.74 5.63
CA GLN A 104 21.58 -35.76 6.36
C GLN A 104 21.69 -36.97 5.46
N SER A 105 22.72 -36.93 4.62
CA SER A 105 23.35 -38.12 4.05
C SER A 105 23.94 -38.97 5.18
N SER A 106 23.69 -40.28 5.16
CA SER A 106 24.45 -41.32 5.85
C SER A 106 24.77 -42.43 4.88
#